data_AF-A0A4S8KVK9-F1
#
_entry.id   AF-A0A4S8KVK9-F1
#
_cell.length_a   1.000
_cell.length_b   1.000
_cell.length_c   1.000
_cell.angle_alpha   90.00
_cell.angle_beta   90.00
_cell.angle_gamma   90.00
#
_symmetry.space_group_name_H-M   'P 1'
#
loop_
_entity.id
_entity.type
_entity.pdbx_description
1 polymer ?
#
loop_
_entity_poly.entity_id
_entity_poly.type
_entity_poly.pdbx_seq_one_letter_code
_entity_poly.pdbx_strand_id
1 'polypeptide(L)'
;MVRNETLLLLQDTLRGLGKRLSDIGLPEPEAQQPEVDAEHVRWGGDRQNLCEFWHSLTGEQIYDSIMEALVVECPPPMYIDGRAGRGKTYLLYPVIGALQKADEIVLLTASSAFATKNYPGGRTCHSLYGI
;
A
#
# COMPACT_ATOMS: atom_id res chain seq x y z
N MET A 1 1.74 -1.68 -17.10
CA MET A 1 1.29 -0.51 -17.89
C MET A 1 2.54 0.31 -18.23
N VAL A 2 2.73 0.76 -19.48
CA VAL A 2 4.01 1.33 -19.96
C VAL A 2 4.02 2.85 -19.79
N ARG A 3 5.06 3.39 -19.14
CA ARG A 3 5.31 4.84 -19.00
C ARG A 3 5.55 5.46 -20.39
N ASN A 4 4.71 6.41 -20.79
CA ASN A 4 4.88 7.12 -22.06
C ASN A 4 5.80 8.32 -21.88
N GLU A 5 7.11 8.05 -21.86
CA GLU A 5 8.16 9.07 -21.73
C GLU A 5 8.05 10.18 -22.79
N THR A 6 7.54 9.84 -23.97
CA THR A 6 7.37 10.80 -25.07
C THR A 6 6.32 11.87 -24.73
N LEU A 7 5.20 11.49 -24.12
CA LEU A 7 4.16 12.44 -23.70
C LEU A 7 4.64 13.34 -22.56
N LEU A 8 5.39 12.79 -21.59
CA LEU A 8 5.97 13.57 -20.48
C LEU A 8 6.95 14.63 -21.01
N LEU A 9 7.86 14.24 -21.91
CA LEU A 9 8.84 15.15 -22.49
C LEU A 9 8.18 16.28 -23.31
N LEU A 10 7.12 15.94 -24.05
CA LEU A 10 6.32 16.90 -24.80
C LEU A 10 5.57 17.86 -23.86
N GLN A 11 5.02 17.36 -22.75
CA GLN A 11 4.32 18.19 -21.76
C GLN A 11 5.25 19.24 -21.16
N ASP A 12 6.47 18.86 -20.79
CA ASP A 12 7.47 19.79 -20.23
C ASP A 12 7.90 20.84 -21.25
N THR A 13 8.08 20.45 -22.51
CA THR A 13 8.42 21.38 -23.59
C THR A 13 7.29 22.38 -23.87
N LEU A 14 6.04 21.92 -23.87
CA LEU A 14 4.86 22.77 -24.11
C LEU A 14 4.59 23.71 -22.93
N ARG A 15 4.83 23.27 -21.68
CA ARG A 15 4.74 24.13 -20.49
C ARG A 15 5.68 25.33 -20.60
N GLY A 16 6.90 25.14 -21.11
CA GLY A 16 7.84 26.23 -21.38
C GLY A 16 7.32 27.26 -22.40
N LEU A 17 6.37 26.86 -23.24
CA LEU A 17 5.68 27.71 -24.22
C LEU A 17 4.30 28.18 -23.75
N GLY A 18 3.91 27.91 -22.50
CA GLY A 18 2.60 28.24 -21.94
C GLY A 18 1.44 27.43 -22.53
N LYS A 19 1.73 26.29 -23.15
CA LYS A 19 0.72 25.39 -23.75
C LYS A 19 0.64 24.06 -23.02
N ARG A 20 -0.47 23.38 -23.21
CA ARG A 20 -0.74 22.02 -22.73
C ARG A 20 -0.83 21.04 -23.90
N LEU A 21 -0.73 19.75 -23.59
CA LEU A 21 -0.91 18.70 -24.61
C LEU A 21 -2.33 18.69 -25.17
N SER A 22 -3.31 18.98 -24.32
CA SER A 22 -4.70 19.18 -24.73
C SER A 22 -4.88 20.29 -25.76
N ASP A 23 -4.05 21.34 -25.75
CA ASP A 23 -4.12 22.45 -26.71
C ASP A 23 -3.68 22.03 -28.14
N ILE A 24 -3.01 20.89 -28.27
CA ILE A 24 -2.58 20.31 -29.55
C ILE A 24 -3.27 18.98 -29.87
N GLY A 25 -4.34 18.66 -29.14
CA GLY A 25 -5.15 17.45 -29.37
C GLY A 25 -4.47 16.15 -28.92
N LEU A 26 -3.44 16.23 -28.07
CA LEU A 26 -2.82 15.04 -27.46
C LEU A 26 -3.43 14.77 -26.07
N PRO A 27 -3.54 13.48 -25.67
CA PRO A 27 -3.94 13.14 -24.32
C PRO A 27 -2.90 13.69 -23.32
N GLU A 28 -3.37 14.25 -22.22
CA GLU A 28 -2.47 14.55 -21.10
C GLU A 28 -1.87 13.23 -20.61
N PRO A 29 -0.58 13.18 -20.26
CA PRO A 29 0.01 12.01 -19.64
C PRO A 29 -0.78 11.74 -18.37
N GLU A 30 -1.19 10.49 -18.20
CA GLU A 30 -1.67 10.03 -16.91
C GLU A 30 -0.59 10.37 -15.88
N ALA A 31 -1.00 10.96 -14.77
CA ALA A 31 -0.14 11.13 -13.62
C ALA A 31 0.17 9.73 -13.07
N GLN A 32 1.14 9.05 -13.67
CA GLN A 32 1.72 7.85 -13.09
C GLN A 32 2.34 8.27 -11.78
N GLN A 33 1.92 7.62 -10.71
CA GLN A 33 2.53 7.73 -9.40
C GLN A 33 3.49 6.53 -9.29
N PRO A 34 4.74 6.66 -9.77
CA PRO A 34 5.66 5.53 -9.84
C PRO A 34 5.92 4.92 -8.46
N GLU A 35 5.77 5.71 -7.39
CA GLU A 35 5.82 5.23 -6.01
C GLU A 35 4.67 4.26 -5.71
N VAL A 36 3.45 4.60 -6.10
CA VAL A 36 2.25 3.76 -5.94
C VAL A 36 2.38 2.47 -6.76
N ASP A 37 2.79 2.59 -8.02
CA ASP A 37 3.01 1.43 -8.89
C ASP A 37 4.10 0.52 -8.31
N ALA A 38 5.19 1.10 -7.79
CA ALA A 38 6.26 0.36 -7.15
C ALA A 38 5.78 -0.37 -5.89
N GLU A 39 4.88 0.24 -5.10
CA GLU A 39 4.27 -0.43 -3.95
C GLU A 39 3.40 -1.61 -4.39
N HIS A 40 2.51 -1.43 -5.37
CA HIS A 40 1.68 -2.54 -5.88
C HIS A 40 2.52 -3.71 -6.42
N VAL A 41 3.62 -3.42 -7.12
CA VAL A 41 4.56 -4.45 -7.60
C VAL A 41 5.28 -5.14 -6.45
N ARG A 42 5.69 -4.38 -5.42
CA ARG A 42 6.43 -4.90 -4.25
C ARG A 42 5.62 -5.90 -3.44
N TRP A 43 4.31 -5.72 -3.35
CA TRP A 43 3.41 -6.67 -2.70
C TRP A 43 3.29 -8.01 -3.45
N GLY A 44 3.70 -8.05 -4.72
CA GLY A 44 3.99 -9.30 -5.40
C GLY A 44 2.77 -10.16 -5.68
N GLY A 45 1.75 -9.62 -6.37
CA GLY A 45 0.73 -10.35 -7.13
C GLY A 45 -0.25 -11.28 -6.39
N ASP A 46 0.14 -11.87 -5.27
CA ASP A 46 -0.66 -12.81 -4.48
C ASP A 46 -1.53 -12.07 -3.45
N ARG A 47 -2.43 -11.23 -3.98
CA ARG A 47 -3.43 -10.50 -3.19
C ARG A 47 -4.48 -11.44 -2.55
N GLN A 48 -4.50 -12.72 -2.94
CA GLN A 48 -5.60 -13.63 -2.63
C GLN A 48 -5.39 -14.41 -1.33
N ASN A 49 -4.17 -14.82 -1.02
CA ASN A 49 -3.92 -15.73 0.12
C ASN A 49 -4.00 -15.08 1.51
N LEU A 50 -3.69 -13.78 1.65
CA LEU A 50 -3.62 -13.15 2.97
C LEU A 50 -4.98 -13.01 3.65
N CYS A 51 -6.06 -12.74 2.90
CA CYS A 51 -7.41 -12.70 3.46
C CYS A 51 -7.84 -14.03 4.08
N GLU A 52 -7.36 -15.15 3.55
CA GLU A 52 -7.80 -16.49 3.97
C GLU A 52 -7.36 -16.82 5.40
N PHE A 53 -6.29 -16.16 5.88
CA PHE A 53 -5.83 -16.24 7.26
C PHE A 53 -6.89 -15.81 8.29
N TRP A 54 -7.98 -15.17 7.86
CA TRP A 54 -9.16 -14.88 8.68
C TRP A 54 -9.58 -16.08 9.54
N HIS A 55 -9.68 -17.26 8.93
CA HIS A 55 -10.10 -18.50 9.61
C HIS A 55 -9.13 -18.97 10.71
N SER A 56 -7.89 -18.47 10.72
CA SER A 56 -6.87 -18.83 11.72
C SER A 56 -6.88 -17.90 12.94
N LEU A 57 -7.69 -16.83 12.92
CA LEU A 57 -7.71 -15.86 13.99
C LEU A 57 -8.39 -16.42 15.23
N THR A 58 -7.71 -16.28 16.35
CA THR A 58 -8.26 -16.57 17.69
C THR A 58 -8.92 -15.35 18.32
N GLY A 59 -8.99 -14.23 17.59
CA GLY A 59 -9.47 -12.93 18.07
C GLY A 59 -10.21 -12.16 16.98
N GLU A 60 -11.24 -12.77 16.39
CA GLU A 60 -12.10 -12.16 15.35
C GLU A 60 -12.62 -10.78 15.77
N GLN A 61 -13.04 -10.61 17.02
CA GLN A 61 -13.51 -9.32 17.57
C GLN A 61 -12.49 -8.19 17.42
N ILE A 62 -11.18 -8.48 17.53
CA ILE A 62 -10.13 -7.46 17.40
C ILE A 62 -10.02 -7.03 15.94
N TYR A 63 -10.09 -7.97 15.01
CA TYR A 63 -10.10 -7.62 13.59
C TYR A 63 -11.33 -6.83 13.22
N ASP A 64 -12.52 -7.24 13.66
CA ASP A 64 -13.75 -6.51 13.34
C ASP A 64 -13.63 -5.06 13.81
N SER A 65 -13.11 -4.86 15.04
CA SER A 65 -12.82 -3.54 15.59
C SER A 65 -11.83 -2.74 14.73
N ILE A 66 -10.78 -3.38 14.20
CA ILE A 66 -9.81 -2.74 13.31
C ILE A 66 -10.48 -2.35 11.98
N MET A 67 -11.22 -3.26 11.37
CA MET A 67 -11.87 -3.01 10.09
C MET A 67 -12.93 -1.91 10.21
N GLU A 68 -13.73 -1.89 11.27
CA GLU A 68 -14.67 -0.80 11.55
C GLU A 68 -13.95 0.54 11.71
N ALA A 69 -12.82 0.55 12.42
CA ALA A 69 -12.01 1.76 12.60
C ALA A 69 -11.34 2.24 11.30
N LEU A 70 -11.17 1.37 10.30
CA LEU A 70 -10.59 1.71 8.98
C LEU A 70 -11.61 2.27 7.99
N VAL A 71 -12.92 2.13 8.23
CA VAL A 71 -13.99 2.59 7.30
C VAL A 71 -14.18 4.11 7.32
N VAL A 72 -13.71 4.80 8.36
CA VAL A 72 -13.83 6.26 8.45
C VAL A 72 -12.83 6.97 7.52
N GLU A 73 -13.17 8.15 6.98
CA GLU A 73 -12.29 8.91 6.07
C GLU A 73 -10.89 9.20 6.63
N CYS A 74 -10.80 9.35 7.96
CA CYS A 74 -9.54 9.59 8.67
C CYS A 74 -9.45 8.63 9.86
N PRO A 75 -8.94 7.40 9.66
CA PRO A 75 -8.84 6.42 10.72
C PRO A 75 -7.83 6.88 11.77
N PRO A 76 -8.15 6.76 13.07
CA PRO A 76 -7.22 7.14 14.13
C PRO A 76 -6.03 6.17 14.18
N PRO A 77 -4.88 6.60 14.71
CA PRO A 77 -3.78 5.68 15.00
C PRO A 77 -4.23 4.63 16.02
N MET A 78 -3.96 3.36 15.73
CA MET A 78 -4.31 2.23 16.59
C MET A 78 -3.06 1.57 17.17
N TYR A 79 -3.18 1.12 18.43
CA TYR A 79 -2.15 0.34 19.10
C TYR A 79 -2.76 -0.97 19.60
N ILE A 80 -2.19 -2.09 19.16
CA ILE A 80 -2.65 -3.43 19.53
C ILE A 80 -1.60 -4.04 20.45
N ASP A 81 -1.96 -4.15 21.73
CA ASP A 81 -1.16 -4.88 22.70
C ASP A 81 -1.67 -6.31 22.89
N GLY A 82 -0.76 -7.21 23.24
CA GLY A 82 -1.10 -8.57 23.59
C GLY A 82 0.10 -9.29 24.17
N ARG A 83 -0.12 -10.42 24.84
CA ARG A 83 1.00 -11.24 25.33
C ARG A 83 1.76 -11.88 24.16
N ALA A 84 3.01 -12.27 24.40
CA ALA A 84 3.79 -13.04 23.43
C ALA A 84 3.03 -14.33 23.03
N GLY A 85 3.11 -14.71 21.76
CA GLY A 85 2.46 -15.94 21.24
C GLY A 85 0.95 -15.85 21.00
N ARG A 86 0.31 -14.67 21.13
CA ARG A 86 -1.14 -14.49 20.89
C ARG A 86 -1.51 -14.13 19.45
N GLY A 87 -0.67 -14.46 18.48
CA GLY A 87 -1.01 -14.29 17.07
C GLY A 87 -1.09 -12.85 16.56
N LYS A 88 -0.56 -11.84 17.28
CA LYS A 88 -0.57 -10.43 16.83
C LYS A 88 0.01 -10.23 15.42
N THR A 89 1.10 -10.94 15.12
CA THR A 89 1.71 -10.96 13.78
C THR A 89 0.73 -11.50 12.74
N TYR A 90 0.02 -12.58 13.07
CA TYR A 90 -0.93 -13.23 12.18
C TYR A 90 -2.24 -12.45 12.01
N LEU A 91 -2.61 -11.63 13.00
CA LEU A 91 -3.77 -10.73 12.93
C LEU A 91 -3.66 -9.73 11.78
N LEU A 92 -2.45 -9.28 11.45
CA LEU A 92 -2.25 -8.30 10.37
C LEU A 92 -2.48 -8.90 8.98
N TYR A 93 -2.26 -10.20 8.75
CA TYR A 93 -2.43 -10.80 7.42
C TYR A 93 -3.83 -10.58 6.81
N PRO A 94 -4.94 -10.94 7.47
CA PRO A 94 -6.26 -10.69 6.90
C PRO A 94 -6.60 -9.21 6.76
N VAL A 95 -6.04 -8.33 7.61
CA VAL A 95 -6.21 -6.86 7.48
C VAL A 95 -5.52 -6.36 6.21
N ILE A 96 -4.26 -6.75 6.01
CA ILE A 96 -3.48 -6.41 4.82
C ILE A 96 -4.19 -6.93 3.56
N GLY A 97 -4.63 -8.18 3.58
CA GLY A 97 -5.33 -8.78 2.44
C GLY A 97 -6.63 -8.04 2.13
N ALA A 98 -7.40 -7.65 3.14
CA ALA A 98 -8.66 -6.91 2.94
C ALA A 98 -8.40 -5.54 2.31
N LEU A 99 -7.40 -4.80 2.80
CA LEU A 99 -6.99 -3.51 2.23
C LEU A 99 -6.51 -3.66 0.78
N GLN A 100 -5.69 -4.68 0.49
CA GLN A 100 -5.24 -4.96 -0.88
C GLN A 100 -6.38 -5.32 -1.84
N LYS A 101 -7.41 -6.03 -1.36
CA LYS A 101 -8.62 -6.31 -2.15
C LYS A 101 -9.44 -5.06 -2.44
N ALA A 102 -9.37 -4.05 -1.56
CA ALA A 102 -9.93 -2.73 -1.78
C ALA A 102 -9.05 -1.82 -2.65
N ASP A 103 -7.94 -2.34 -3.20
CA ASP A 103 -6.93 -1.62 -3.99
C ASP A 103 -6.22 -0.51 -3.19
N GLU A 104 -6.24 -0.60 -1.85
CA GLU A 104 -5.52 0.31 -0.96
C GLU A 104 -4.03 -0.02 -0.90
N ILE A 105 -3.20 1.02 -0.74
CA ILE A 105 -1.77 0.88 -0.60
C ILE A 105 -1.42 0.71 0.88
N VAL A 106 -0.92 -0.47 1.23
CA VAL A 106 -0.45 -0.74 2.58
C VAL A 106 1.06 -0.47 2.66
N LEU A 107 1.47 0.38 3.61
CA LEU A 107 2.88 0.64 3.91
C LEU A 107 3.29 -0.13 5.18
N LEU A 108 3.76 -1.37 5.01
CA LEU A 108 4.20 -2.20 6.14
C LEU A 108 5.63 -1.91 6.57
N THR A 109 5.77 -1.61 7.86
CA THR A 109 7.07 -1.44 8.49
C THR A 109 7.22 -2.25 9.77
N ALA A 110 8.45 -2.64 10.10
CA ALA A 110 8.80 -3.23 11.38
C ALA A 110 10.13 -2.66 11.92
N SER A 111 10.36 -2.80 13.22
CA SER A 111 11.58 -2.29 13.88
C SER A 111 12.85 -3.07 13.53
N SER A 112 12.73 -4.31 13.05
CA SER A 112 13.88 -5.15 12.70
C SER A 112 13.69 -5.88 11.38
N ALA A 113 14.78 -6.10 10.65
CA ALA A 113 14.78 -6.84 9.38
C ALA A 113 14.33 -8.30 9.53
N PHE A 114 14.37 -8.87 10.75
CA PHE A 114 13.81 -10.19 10.99
C PHE A 114 12.29 -10.15 11.07
N ALA A 115 11.73 -9.12 11.72
CA ALA A 115 10.29 -8.94 11.82
C ALA A 115 9.64 -8.63 10.46
N THR A 116 10.33 -7.92 9.57
CA THR A 116 9.82 -7.60 8.23
C THR A 116 9.61 -8.83 7.37
N LYS A 117 10.43 -9.88 7.54
CA LYS A 117 10.33 -11.14 6.78
C LYS A 117 9.01 -11.87 6.98
N ASN A 118 8.27 -11.56 8.04
CA ASN A 118 6.94 -12.14 8.24
C ASN A 118 5.93 -11.61 7.21
N TYR A 119 6.16 -10.44 6.61
CA TYR A 119 5.17 -9.81 5.75
C TYR A 119 5.69 -9.66 4.32
N PRO A 120 4.89 -9.99 3.30
CA PRO A 120 5.22 -9.63 1.92
C PRO A 120 5.35 -8.11 1.82
N GLY A 121 6.33 -7.63 1.05
CA GLY A 121 6.62 -6.19 0.94
C GLY A 121 7.10 -5.48 2.22
N GLY A 122 7.28 -6.20 3.34
CA GLY A 122 7.68 -5.62 4.63
C GLY A 122 9.06 -4.97 4.60
N ARG A 123 9.18 -3.77 5.19
CA ARG A 123 10.41 -2.96 5.25
C ARG A 123 10.73 -2.53 6.66
N THR A 124 11.99 -2.19 6.93
CA THR A 124 12.32 -1.56 8.22
C THR A 124 11.93 -0.09 8.16
N CYS A 125 11.66 0.52 9.33
CA CYS A 125 11.37 1.97 9.37
C CYS A 125 12.49 2.78 8.70
N HIS A 126 13.75 2.39 8.91
CA HIS A 126 14.92 2.97 8.27
C HIS A 126 14.85 2.90 6.74
N SER A 127 14.50 1.75 6.16
CA SER A 127 14.42 1.61 4.70
C SER A 127 13.20 2.28 4.08
N LEU A 128 12.11 2.46 4.83
CA LEU A 128 10.88 3.06 4.34
C LEU A 128 10.88 4.60 4.48
N TYR A 129 11.34 5.09 5.63
CA TYR A 129 11.25 6.52 6.01
C TYR A 129 12.61 7.21 6.16
N GLY A 130 13.73 6.48 6.08
CA GLY A 130 15.07 7.05 6.25
C GLY A 130 15.41 7.48 7.68
N ILE A 131 14.64 7.00 8.68
CA ILE A 131 14.83 7.30 10.10
C ILE A 131 15.67 6.25 10.81
#